data_AF-A0A531L5R8-F1
#
_entry.id   AF-A0A531L5R8-F1
#
_cell.length_a   1.000
_cell.length_b   1.000
_cell.length_c   1.000
_cell.angle_alpha   90.00
_cell.angle_beta   90.00
_cell.angle_gamma   90.00
#
_symmetry.space_group_name_H-M   'P 1'
#
loop_
_entity.id
_entity.type
_entity.pdbx_description
1 polymer ?
#
loop_
_entity_poly.entity_id
_entity_poly.type
_entity_poly.pdbx_seq_one_letter_code
_entity_poly.pdbx_strand_id
1 'polypeptide(L)'
;LGECAEVNGMVYGLVAPLYEMARVAASQLAGDEAAAFVHSDTPTKLKVTGIELFSLGDFAEGEDRQEIVLRDAAAGVYKRLVLRDDRIIGTVLYGETADGAWFNDLKKKQTDISEMRDTLIFGQSYQGGASLDPMAAVAALPDDAEICGCNGVCKGKITGAIAAKGLTSLDDVRAHTKASASCGSCTGLVEKLMVLTIGDKYDPAAVQPMCGCTTLGHDEVRRLIRAKGLKTIPAVMQELEWTTSCGCAKCRPALNYYLVCDWPDEYADDYQSRFINERVHANIQKDGTYSVVPRMWGGVTNAAELRAIADVVDKFEIPMVKVTGGQRIDMLGIRKEDLPAVWADLGQAGFVSGHAYAKGLRTVKTCVGSDWCRFGTQDST
;
A
#
# COMPACT_ATOMS: atom_id res chain seq x y z
N LEU A 1 7.99 -20.01 5.70
CA LEU A 1 7.16 -18.91 6.21
C LEU A 1 7.00 -17.87 5.11
N GLY A 2 5.78 -17.36 4.90
CA GLY A 2 5.55 -16.21 4.02
C GLY A 2 5.17 -16.59 2.59
N GLU A 3 5.37 -15.67 1.64
CA GLU A 3 5.01 -15.85 0.22
C GLU A 3 5.72 -17.01 -0.46
N CYS A 4 6.90 -17.41 0.04
CA CYS A 4 7.67 -18.53 -0.47
C CYS A 4 7.25 -19.89 0.13
N ALA A 5 6.25 -19.92 1.02
CA ALA A 5 5.78 -21.13 1.66
C ALA A 5 4.55 -21.69 0.95
N GLU A 6 4.59 -23.00 0.69
CA GLU A 6 3.44 -23.78 0.27
C GLU A 6 2.91 -24.56 1.48
N VAL A 7 1.60 -24.49 1.72
CA VAL A 7 0.93 -25.30 2.74
C VAL A 7 -0.22 -26.05 2.08
N ASN A 8 -0.16 -27.39 2.10
CA ASN A 8 -1.14 -28.28 1.48
C ASN A 8 -1.42 -27.97 0.00
N GLY A 9 -0.38 -27.76 -0.81
CA GLY A 9 -0.54 -27.46 -2.24
C GLY A 9 -0.86 -26.00 -2.56
N MET A 10 -0.97 -25.12 -1.55
CA MET A 10 -1.35 -23.72 -1.74
C MET A 10 -0.25 -22.75 -1.33
N VAL A 11 0.02 -21.78 -2.21
CA VAL A 11 0.87 -20.62 -1.95
C VAL A 11 0.00 -19.39 -1.70
N TYR A 12 0.45 -18.53 -0.77
CA TYR A 12 -0.34 -17.38 -0.32
C TYR A 12 0.38 -16.09 -0.72
N GLY A 13 -0.31 -15.21 -1.44
CA GLY A 13 0.19 -13.88 -1.85
C GLY A 13 -0.45 -12.72 -1.09
N LEU A 14 -0.91 -12.97 0.15
CA LEU A 14 -1.69 -12.01 0.94
C LEU A 14 -1.11 -11.84 2.33
N VAL A 15 -1.01 -10.59 2.79
CA VAL A 15 -0.39 -10.24 4.09
C VAL A 15 -1.05 -10.95 5.30
N ALA A 16 -2.38 -11.13 5.29
CA ALA A 16 -3.09 -11.70 6.43
C ALA A 16 -2.72 -13.18 6.71
N PRO A 17 -2.80 -14.12 5.73
CA PRO A 17 -2.26 -15.47 5.88
C PRO A 17 -0.79 -15.51 6.33
N LEU A 18 0.04 -14.60 5.80
CA LEU A 18 1.47 -14.56 6.12
C LEU A 18 1.71 -14.19 7.59
N TYR A 19 0.92 -13.26 8.15
CA TYR A 19 0.98 -12.97 9.58
C TYR A 19 0.51 -14.14 10.43
N GLU A 20 -0.51 -14.87 10.00
CA GLU A 20 -0.97 -16.04 10.75
C GLU A 20 0.06 -17.16 10.73
N MET A 21 0.70 -17.41 9.57
CA MET A 21 1.84 -18.33 9.50
C MET A 21 2.97 -17.90 10.45
N ALA A 22 3.24 -16.58 10.57
CA ALA A 22 4.27 -16.07 11.47
C ALA A 22 3.88 -16.27 12.95
N ARG A 23 2.60 -16.08 13.31
CA ARG A 23 2.10 -16.35 14.66
C ARG A 23 2.21 -17.81 15.01
N VAL A 24 1.73 -18.71 14.15
CA VAL A 24 1.83 -20.16 14.35
C VAL A 24 3.29 -20.58 14.51
N ALA A 25 4.17 -20.13 13.61
CA ALA A 25 5.60 -20.44 13.70
C ALA A 25 6.21 -19.93 15.02
N ALA A 26 5.84 -18.74 15.47
CA ALA A 26 6.29 -18.20 16.76
C ALA A 26 5.76 -19.00 17.95
N SER A 27 4.49 -19.43 17.93
CA SER A 27 3.89 -20.27 18.97
C SER A 27 4.57 -21.62 19.06
N GLN A 28 4.82 -22.28 17.92
CA GLN A 28 5.55 -23.55 17.89
C GLN A 28 6.97 -23.41 18.44
N LEU A 29 7.70 -22.35 18.06
CA LEU A 29 9.02 -22.05 18.60
C LEU A 29 9.01 -21.74 20.11
N ALA A 30 7.87 -21.28 20.63
CA ALA A 30 7.64 -21.05 22.06
C ALA A 30 7.16 -22.31 22.83
N GLY A 31 7.05 -23.46 22.16
CA GLY A 31 6.72 -24.75 22.78
C GLY A 31 5.25 -25.17 22.66
N ASP A 32 4.42 -24.44 21.91
CA ASP A 32 3.06 -24.88 21.58
C ASP A 32 3.08 -25.77 20.32
N GLU A 33 3.30 -27.07 20.52
CA GLU A 33 3.34 -28.06 19.44
C GLU A 33 1.97 -28.25 18.74
N ALA A 34 0.86 -27.81 19.36
CA ALA A 34 -0.47 -27.93 18.80
C ALA A 34 -0.82 -26.79 17.83
N ALA A 35 -0.09 -25.67 17.87
CA ALA A 35 -0.31 -24.57 16.95
C ALA A 35 -0.05 -25.01 15.51
N ALA A 36 -1.07 -24.95 14.65
CA ALA A 36 -0.96 -25.33 13.25
C ALA A 36 -1.62 -24.26 12.36
N PHE A 37 -0.98 -23.95 11.24
CA PHE A 37 -1.56 -23.04 10.26
C PHE A 37 -2.64 -23.81 9.49
N VAL A 38 -3.88 -23.33 9.60
CA VAL A 38 -5.02 -23.86 8.87
C VAL A 38 -5.39 -22.88 7.78
N HIS A 39 -5.65 -23.40 6.59
CA HIS A 39 -6.12 -22.57 5.48
C HIS A 39 -7.42 -21.86 5.87
N SER A 40 -7.49 -20.57 5.54
CA SER A 40 -8.70 -19.78 5.67
C SER A 40 -8.85 -18.92 4.43
N ASP A 41 -10.01 -18.99 3.79
CA ASP A 41 -10.35 -18.12 2.68
C ASP A 41 -10.24 -16.66 3.11
N THR A 42 -9.33 -15.94 2.46
CA THR A 42 -9.09 -14.54 2.76
C THR A 42 -9.80 -13.68 1.72
N PRO A 43 -10.79 -12.86 2.10
CA PRO A 43 -11.40 -11.92 1.18
C PRO A 43 -10.35 -11.00 0.58
N THR A 44 -10.42 -10.80 -0.73
CA THR A 44 -9.52 -9.91 -1.46
C THR A 44 -10.27 -8.68 -1.93
N LYS A 45 -9.64 -7.51 -1.79
CA LYS A 45 -10.16 -6.24 -2.29
C LYS A 45 -9.10 -5.55 -3.14
N LEU A 46 -9.45 -5.20 -4.37
CA LEU A 46 -8.57 -4.42 -5.24
C LEU A 46 -8.60 -2.95 -4.82
N LYS A 47 -7.44 -2.28 -4.87
CA LYS A 47 -7.27 -0.88 -4.45
C LYS A 47 -6.67 -0.04 -5.56
N VAL A 48 -7.32 -0.08 -6.72
CA VAL A 48 -7.02 0.80 -7.84
C VAL A 48 -8.04 1.92 -7.79
N THR A 49 -7.59 3.17 -7.89
CA THR A 49 -8.49 4.34 -7.87
C THR A 49 -9.56 4.19 -8.94
N GLY A 50 -10.82 4.34 -8.54
CA GLY A 50 -11.98 4.20 -9.44
C GLY A 50 -12.41 2.76 -9.72
N ILE A 51 -11.77 1.76 -9.13
CA ILE A 51 -12.15 0.35 -9.25
C ILE A 51 -12.40 -0.24 -7.87
N GLU A 52 -13.67 -0.51 -7.58
CA GLU A 52 -14.10 -1.24 -6.39
C GLU A 52 -14.35 -2.70 -6.79
N LEU A 53 -13.48 -3.61 -6.37
CA LEU A 53 -13.62 -5.05 -6.62
C LEU A 53 -13.39 -5.82 -5.33
N PHE A 54 -14.30 -6.74 -5.02
CA PHE A 54 -14.22 -7.67 -3.91
C PHE A 54 -14.37 -9.11 -4.43
N SER A 55 -13.52 -10.01 -3.96
CA SER A 55 -13.61 -11.43 -4.28
C SER A 55 -13.34 -12.29 -3.06
N LEU A 56 -14.09 -13.38 -2.93
CA LEU A 56 -14.01 -14.32 -1.83
C LEU A 56 -14.34 -15.74 -2.30
N GLY A 57 -13.60 -16.71 -1.75
CA GLY A 57 -13.95 -18.11 -1.81
C GLY A 57 -13.80 -18.71 -3.20
N ASP A 58 -14.59 -19.75 -3.45
CA ASP A 58 -14.51 -20.53 -4.67
C ASP A 58 -15.60 -20.11 -5.67
N PHE A 59 -15.16 -19.56 -6.80
CA PHE A 59 -15.99 -19.09 -7.90
C PHE A 59 -15.66 -19.78 -9.23
N ALA A 60 -14.94 -20.90 -9.18
CA ALA A 60 -14.71 -21.76 -10.33
C ALA A 60 -16.02 -22.41 -10.80
N GLU A 61 -16.07 -22.77 -12.08
CA GLU A 61 -17.20 -23.50 -12.66
C GLU A 61 -17.25 -24.93 -12.11
N GLY A 62 -18.46 -25.46 -11.92
CA GLY A 62 -18.71 -26.81 -11.46
C GLY A 62 -20.18 -27.19 -11.58
N GLU A 63 -20.47 -28.46 -11.83
CA GLU A 63 -21.85 -28.96 -12.01
C GLU A 63 -22.67 -28.93 -10.72
N ASP A 64 -22.00 -28.92 -9.56
CA ASP A 64 -22.63 -28.91 -8.24
C ASP A 64 -22.85 -27.49 -7.69
N ARG A 65 -22.85 -26.49 -8.58
CA ARG A 65 -22.89 -25.07 -8.20
C ARG A 65 -24.10 -24.39 -8.81
N GLN A 66 -24.65 -23.45 -8.05
CA GLN A 66 -25.70 -22.56 -8.48
C GLN A 66 -25.22 -21.13 -8.37
N GLU A 67 -25.71 -20.26 -9.24
CA GLU A 67 -25.27 -18.87 -9.28
C GLU A 67 -26.44 -17.91 -9.19
N ILE A 68 -26.22 -16.83 -8.43
CA ILE A 68 -27.09 -15.65 -8.47
C ILE A 68 -26.25 -14.50 -9.00
N VAL A 69 -26.68 -13.93 -10.12
CA VAL A 69 -25.96 -12.85 -10.82
C VAL A 69 -26.85 -11.63 -10.96
N LEU A 70 -26.34 -10.48 -10.52
CA LEU A 70 -26.89 -9.16 -10.79
C LEU A 70 -25.89 -8.37 -11.61
N ARG A 71 -26.35 -7.78 -12.72
CA ARG A 71 -25.54 -6.95 -13.61
C ARG A 71 -26.31 -5.71 -14.00
N ASP A 72 -25.81 -4.55 -13.58
CA ASP A 72 -26.22 -3.24 -14.06
C ASP A 72 -25.04 -2.58 -14.77
N ALA A 73 -25.06 -2.61 -16.10
CA ALA A 73 -23.97 -2.06 -16.89
C ALA A 73 -23.92 -0.53 -16.85
N ALA A 74 -25.05 0.16 -16.64
CA ALA A 74 -25.11 1.61 -16.62
C ALA A 74 -24.58 2.17 -15.28
N ALA A 75 -24.91 1.50 -14.17
CA ALA A 75 -24.37 1.82 -12.86
C ALA A 75 -22.94 1.27 -12.63
N GLY A 76 -22.45 0.40 -13.54
CA GLY A 76 -21.16 -0.26 -13.38
C GLY A 76 -21.14 -1.27 -12.22
N VAL A 77 -22.29 -1.89 -11.92
CA VAL A 77 -22.44 -2.85 -10.82
C VAL A 77 -22.49 -4.27 -11.36
N TYR A 78 -21.71 -5.15 -10.75
CA TYR A 78 -21.78 -6.58 -10.99
C TYR A 78 -21.63 -7.34 -9.67
N LYS A 79 -22.58 -8.21 -9.36
CA LYS A 79 -22.56 -9.09 -8.18
C LYS A 79 -22.79 -10.52 -8.64
N ARG A 80 -21.91 -11.45 -8.27
CA ARG A 80 -22.04 -12.89 -8.51
C ARG A 80 -21.83 -13.63 -7.20
N LEU A 81 -22.84 -14.39 -6.78
CA LEU A 81 -22.78 -15.29 -5.65
C LEU A 81 -22.78 -16.71 -6.18
N VAL A 82 -21.82 -17.52 -5.75
CA VAL A 82 -21.71 -18.94 -6.10
C VAL A 82 -22.11 -19.75 -4.88
N LEU A 83 -23.05 -20.66 -5.10
CA LEU A 83 -23.75 -21.43 -4.08
C LEU A 83 -23.54 -22.92 -4.28
N ARG A 84 -23.51 -23.67 -3.18
CA ARG A 84 -23.60 -25.13 -3.13
C ARG A 84 -24.43 -25.51 -1.91
N ASP A 85 -25.41 -26.39 -2.06
CA ASP A 85 -26.30 -26.84 -0.97
C ASP A 85 -26.91 -25.67 -0.15
N ASP A 86 -27.44 -24.66 -0.86
CA ASP A 86 -28.00 -23.42 -0.29
C ASP A 86 -27.05 -22.70 0.68
N ARG A 87 -25.74 -22.72 0.37
CA ARG A 87 -24.68 -22.01 1.11
C ARG A 87 -23.77 -21.28 0.15
N ILE A 88 -23.31 -20.10 0.55
CA ILE A 88 -22.35 -19.31 -0.23
C ILE A 88 -20.98 -19.98 -0.14
N ILE A 89 -20.43 -20.35 -1.30
CA ILE A 89 -19.05 -20.82 -1.43
C ILE A 89 -18.13 -19.79 -2.09
N GLY A 90 -18.68 -18.87 -2.88
CA GLY A 90 -17.94 -17.81 -3.56
C GLY A 90 -18.72 -16.53 -3.75
N THR A 91 -18.01 -15.40 -3.83
CA THR A 91 -18.59 -14.08 -4.03
C THR A 91 -17.66 -13.20 -4.85
N VAL A 92 -18.18 -12.55 -5.89
CA VAL A 92 -17.48 -11.55 -6.69
C VAL A 92 -18.36 -10.32 -6.80
N LEU A 93 -17.87 -9.16 -6.34
CA LEU A 93 -18.58 -7.88 -6.38
C LEU A 93 -17.71 -6.83 -7.08
N TYR A 94 -18.31 -6.06 -7.99
CA TYR A 94 -17.69 -4.96 -8.70
C TYR A 94 -18.61 -3.73 -8.65
N GLY A 95 -18.01 -2.55 -8.44
CA GLY A 95 -18.72 -1.30 -8.21
C GLY A 95 -19.25 -1.23 -6.77
N GLU A 96 -20.31 -1.98 -6.47
CA GLU A 96 -20.90 -2.05 -5.12
C GLU A 96 -20.35 -3.22 -4.32
N THR A 97 -19.39 -2.94 -3.43
CA THR A 97 -18.70 -3.96 -2.63
C THR A 97 -19.07 -3.95 -1.14
N ALA A 98 -20.01 -3.09 -0.72
CA ALA A 98 -20.35 -2.86 0.69
C ALA A 98 -20.78 -4.13 1.44
N ASP A 99 -21.56 -5.00 0.78
CA ASP A 99 -22.05 -6.25 1.36
C ASP A 99 -21.01 -7.39 1.40
N GLY A 100 -19.80 -7.18 0.86
CA GLY A 100 -18.78 -8.24 0.78
C GLY A 100 -18.43 -8.85 2.13
N ALA A 101 -18.38 -8.04 3.19
CA ALA A 101 -18.13 -8.53 4.55
C ALA A 101 -19.28 -9.40 5.08
N TRP A 102 -20.52 -9.08 4.72
CA TRP A 102 -21.70 -9.85 5.12
C TRP A 102 -21.75 -11.21 4.41
N PHE A 103 -21.51 -11.24 3.09
CA PHE A 103 -21.40 -12.51 2.36
C PHE A 103 -20.27 -13.39 2.89
N ASN A 104 -19.15 -12.78 3.33
CA ASN A 104 -18.06 -13.51 3.98
C ASN A 104 -18.49 -14.14 5.30
N ASP A 105 -19.26 -13.42 6.11
CA ASP A 105 -19.78 -13.94 7.38
C ASP A 105 -20.73 -15.12 7.15
N LEU A 106 -21.67 -15.02 6.20
CA LEU A 106 -22.56 -16.13 5.82
C LEU A 106 -21.77 -17.36 5.36
N LYS A 107 -20.74 -17.16 4.53
CA LYS A 107 -19.84 -18.24 4.10
C LYS A 107 -19.10 -18.87 5.28
N LYS A 108 -18.49 -18.08 6.16
CA LYS A 108 -17.74 -18.58 7.32
C LYS A 108 -18.64 -19.39 8.26
N LYS A 109 -19.89 -18.94 8.46
CA LYS A 109 -20.88 -19.60 9.32
C LYS A 109 -21.59 -20.77 8.64
N GLN A 110 -21.36 -21.00 7.35
CA GLN A 110 -22.07 -22.01 6.55
C GLN A 110 -23.59 -21.85 6.70
N THR A 111 -24.05 -20.60 6.67
CA THR A 111 -25.46 -20.24 6.88
C THR A 111 -26.31 -20.74 5.72
N ASP A 112 -27.43 -21.37 6.06
CA ASP A 112 -28.45 -21.73 5.08
C ASP A 112 -29.14 -20.48 4.55
N ILE A 113 -29.10 -20.26 3.23
CA ILE A 113 -29.68 -19.08 2.60
C ILE A 113 -31.07 -19.31 2.00
N SER A 114 -31.66 -20.49 2.18
CA SER A 114 -32.91 -20.88 1.50
C SER A 114 -34.06 -19.88 1.69
N GLU A 115 -34.27 -19.39 2.92
CA GLU A 115 -35.35 -18.43 3.25
C GLU A 115 -35.13 -17.04 2.66
N MET A 116 -33.88 -16.73 2.34
CA MET A 116 -33.37 -15.39 2.07
C MET A 116 -32.89 -15.26 0.61
N ARG A 117 -32.99 -16.35 -0.15
CA ARG A 117 -32.37 -16.57 -1.45
C ARG A 117 -32.80 -15.57 -2.52
N ASP A 118 -34.10 -15.26 -2.58
CA ASP A 118 -34.68 -14.39 -3.61
C ASP A 118 -34.21 -12.94 -3.49
N THR A 119 -33.85 -12.51 -2.28
CA THR A 119 -33.39 -11.15 -2.00
C THR A 119 -31.90 -11.07 -1.67
N LEU A 120 -31.21 -12.21 -1.53
CA LEU A 120 -29.81 -12.33 -1.10
C LEU A 120 -28.87 -11.41 -1.87
N ILE A 121 -29.05 -11.32 -3.19
CA ILE A 121 -28.17 -10.56 -4.10
C ILE A 121 -28.25 -9.04 -3.89
N PHE A 122 -29.33 -8.55 -3.28
CA PHE A 122 -29.51 -7.13 -2.98
C PHE A 122 -28.84 -6.72 -1.66
N GLY A 123 -28.30 -7.67 -0.90
CA GLY A 123 -27.50 -7.42 0.29
C GLY A 123 -28.27 -7.52 1.60
N GLN A 124 -27.57 -7.20 2.69
CA GLN A 124 -28.06 -7.43 4.06
C GLN A 124 -29.34 -6.64 4.36
N SER A 125 -29.46 -5.45 3.79
CA SER A 125 -30.60 -4.54 4.02
C SER A 125 -31.95 -5.09 3.54
N TYR A 126 -31.95 -6.10 2.67
CA TYR A 126 -33.16 -6.69 2.09
C TYR A 126 -33.64 -7.95 2.82
N GLN A 127 -32.99 -8.36 3.92
CA GLN A 127 -33.33 -9.59 4.65
C GLN A 127 -34.37 -9.39 5.76
N GLY A 128 -34.92 -8.18 5.89
CA GLY A 128 -35.86 -7.86 6.95
C GLY A 128 -35.19 -7.73 8.33
N GLY A 129 -35.76 -6.88 9.17
CA GLY A 129 -35.14 -6.41 10.41
C GLY A 129 -34.88 -4.90 10.35
N ALA A 130 -35.01 -4.22 11.48
CA ALA A 130 -34.59 -2.82 11.56
C ALA A 130 -33.14 -2.76 11.07
N SER A 131 -32.80 -1.84 10.17
CA SER A 131 -31.39 -1.58 9.87
C SER A 131 -30.75 -1.30 11.22
N LEU A 132 -29.91 -2.22 11.71
CA LEU A 132 -29.17 -1.97 12.92
C LEU A 132 -28.44 -0.67 12.65
N ASP A 133 -28.64 0.31 13.53
CA ASP A 133 -27.86 1.53 13.50
C ASP A 133 -26.39 1.09 13.29
N PRO A 134 -25.71 1.56 12.22
CA PRO A 134 -24.36 1.14 11.91
C PRO A 134 -23.39 1.30 13.07
N MET A 135 -23.72 2.14 14.06
CA MET A 135 -23.02 2.24 15.33
C MET A 135 -23.38 1.10 16.31
N ALA A 136 -24.67 0.82 16.49
CA ALA A 136 -25.15 -0.31 17.31
C ALA A 136 -24.64 -1.67 16.83
N ALA A 137 -24.54 -1.90 15.52
CA ALA A 137 -23.97 -3.12 14.96
C ALA A 137 -22.50 -3.32 15.38
N VAL A 138 -21.70 -2.25 15.40
CA VAL A 138 -20.30 -2.30 15.85
C VAL A 138 -20.19 -2.46 17.36
N ALA A 139 -21.10 -1.84 18.11
CA ALA A 139 -21.19 -2.00 19.56
C ALA A 139 -21.50 -3.45 19.97
N ALA A 140 -22.34 -4.15 19.20
CA ALA A 140 -22.73 -5.53 19.47
C ALA A 140 -21.68 -6.60 19.14
N LEU A 141 -20.60 -6.24 18.40
CA LEU A 141 -19.53 -7.18 18.09
C LEU A 141 -18.84 -7.70 19.37
N PRO A 142 -18.51 -8.98 19.48
CA PRO A 142 -17.71 -9.49 20.60
C PRO A 142 -16.27 -8.97 20.54
N ASP A 143 -15.54 -9.02 21.66
CA ASP A 143 -14.17 -8.48 21.75
C ASP A 143 -13.16 -9.22 20.87
N ASP A 144 -13.39 -10.49 20.59
CA ASP A 144 -12.59 -11.30 19.67
C ASP A 144 -12.93 -11.06 18.19
N ALA A 145 -14.00 -10.32 17.88
CA ALA A 145 -14.39 -10.01 16.52
C ALA A 145 -13.25 -9.28 15.78
N GLU A 146 -12.87 -9.83 14.64
CA GLU A 146 -11.83 -9.25 13.80
C GLU A 146 -12.31 -7.94 13.16
N ILE A 147 -11.57 -6.85 13.40
CA ILE A 147 -11.84 -5.53 12.83
C ILE A 147 -10.87 -5.25 11.68
N CYS A 148 -9.58 -5.55 11.86
CA CYS A 148 -8.55 -5.36 10.84
C CYS A 148 -8.01 -6.72 10.36
N GLY A 149 -8.56 -7.25 9.26
CA GLY A 149 -8.07 -8.51 8.69
C GLY A 149 -6.61 -8.47 8.24
N CYS A 150 -6.17 -7.35 7.65
CA CYS A 150 -4.78 -7.19 7.17
C CYS A 150 -3.72 -7.36 8.27
N ASN A 151 -4.04 -7.02 9.52
CA ASN A 151 -3.12 -7.13 10.66
C ASN A 151 -3.62 -8.09 11.75
N GLY A 152 -4.75 -8.78 11.52
CA GLY A 152 -5.47 -9.61 12.50
C GLY A 152 -5.71 -8.90 13.83
N VAL A 153 -6.30 -7.70 13.81
CA VAL A 153 -6.60 -6.93 15.03
C VAL A 153 -8.09 -7.03 15.33
N CYS A 154 -8.42 -7.54 16.53
CA CYS A 154 -9.78 -7.65 17.03
C CYS A 154 -10.27 -6.38 17.75
N LYS A 155 -11.57 -6.30 17.99
CA LYS A 155 -12.25 -5.20 18.69
C LYS A 155 -11.63 -4.92 20.06
N GLY A 156 -11.47 -5.95 20.89
CA GLY A 156 -10.95 -5.84 22.25
C GLY A 156 -9.52 -5.29 22.32
N LYS A 157 -8.69 -5.59 21.31
CA LYS A 157 -7.34 -5.02 21.20
C LYS A 157 -7.36 -3.53 20.89
N ILE A 158 -8.32 -3.06 20.09
CA ILE A 158 -8.49 -1.64 19.76
C ILE A 158 -9.03 -0.89 20.98
N THR A 159 -10.17 -1.32 21.52
CA THR A 159 -10.84 -0.67 22.66
C THR A 159 -9.95 -0.70 23.90
N GLY A 160 -9.27 -1.81 24.17
CA GLY A 160 -8.31 -1.95 25.26
C GLY A 160 -7.10 -1.02 25.11
N ALA A 161 -6.56 -0.86 23.89
CA ALA A 161 -5.46 0.07 23.66
C ALA A 161 -5.89 1.54 23.83
N ILE A 162 -7.09 1.89 23.35
CA ILE A 162 -7.69 3.23 23.54
C ILE A 162 -7.81 3.53 25.03
N ALA A 163 -8.39 2.62 25.81
CA ALA A 163 -8.60 2.82 27.24
C ALA A 163 -7.29 2.87 28.04
N ALA A 164 -6.37 1.93 27.79
CA ALA A 164 -5.13 1.81 28.57
C ALA A 164 -4.14 2.97 28.30
N LYS A 165 -4.17 3.56 27.11
CA LYS A 165 -3.21 4.61 26.70
C LYS A 165 -3.85 5.99 26.50
N GLY A 166 -5.16 6.11 26.68
CA GLY A 166 -5.89 7.37 26.48
C GLY A 166 -5.82 7.89 25.05
N LEU A 167 -5.89 7.00 24.05
CA LEU A 167 -5.74 7.38 22.64
C LEU A 167 -6.98 8.17 22.17
N THR A 168 -6.77 9.31 21.51
CA THR A 168 -7.87 10.20 21.09
C THR A 168 -7.93 10.44 19.58
N SER A 169 -6.91 10.00 18.83
CA SER A 169 -6.88 10.12 17.36
C SER A 169 -6.77 8.76 16.66
N LEU A 170 -7.22 8.71 15.41
CA LEU A 170 -7.10 7.52 14.56
C LEU A 170 -5.63 7.15 14.33
N ASP A 171 -4.75 8.14 14.23
CA ASP A 171 -3.32 7.92 14.05
C ASP A 171 -2.65 7.31 15.28
N ASP A 172 -3.10 7.65 16.50
CA ASP A 172 -2.65 7.00 17.72
C ASP A 172 -3.05 5.51 17.74
N VAL A 173 -4.30 5.21 17.34
CA VAL A 173 -4.78 3.83 17.23
C VAL A 173 -3.96 3.06 16.19
N ARG A 174 -3.66 3.66 15.03
CA ARG A 174 -2.80 3.09 13.99
C ARG A 174 -1.39 2.82 14.53
N ALA A 175 -0.81 3.77 15.25
CA ALA A 175 0.54 3.66 15.80
C ALA A 175 0.67 2.50 16.79
N HIS A 176 -0.33 2.29 17.65
CA HIS A 176 -0.27 1.32 18.75
C HIS A 176 -0.89 -0.04 18.45
N THR A 177 -1.87 -0.13 17.55
CA THR A 177 -2.57 -1.39 17.25
C THR A 177 -2.25 -1.93 15.86
N LYS A 178 -1.78 -1.08 14.95
CA LYS A 178 -1.68 -1.30 13.50
C LYS A 178 -3.02 -1.45 12.77
N ALA A 179 -4.17 -1.39 13.45
CA ALA A 179 -5.46 -1.31 12.77
C ALA A 179 -5.51 -0.05 11.88
N SER A 180 -6.15 -0.14 10.71
CA SER A 180 -6.21 0.92 9.68
C SER A 180 -4.85 1.32 9.04
N ALA A 181 -3.70 0.91 9.59
CA ALA A 181 -2.38 1.41 9.17
C ALA A 181 -1.80 0.79 7.89
N SER A 182 -2.18 -0.45 7.54
CA SER A 182 -1.59 -1.14 6.38
C SER A 182 -2.41 -0.93 5.12
N CYS A 183 -3.71 -1.14 5.24
CA CYS A 183 -4.58 -1.34 4.09
C CYS A 183 -5.82 -0.43 4.14
N GLY A 184 -6.12 0.20 5.28
CA GLY A 184 -7.14 1.25 5.42
C GLY A 184 -8.61 0.83 5.33
N SER A 185 -8.95 -0.39 4.89
CA SER A 185 -10.34 -0.80 4.67
C SER A 185 -11.20 -0.81 5.94
N CYS A 186 -10.60 -1.06 7.10
CA CYS A 186 -11.30 -1.05 8.38
C CYS A 186 -11.38 0.34 9.03
N THR A 187 -10.94 1.42 8.37
CA THR A 187 -10.90 2.77 8.98
C THR A 187 -12.25 3.18 9.57
N GLY A 188 -13.34 3.13 8.79
CA GLY A 188 -14.66 3.52 9.32
C GLY A 188 -15.15 2.65 10.49
N LEU A 189 -14.73 1.38 10.59
CA LEU A 189 -15.04 0.55 11.77
C LEU A 189 -14.22 0.98 12.99
N VAL A 190 -12.94 1.32 12.79
CA VAL A 190 -12.07 1.84 13.86
C VAL A 190 -12.60 3.18 14.37
N GLU A 191 -13.01 4.08 13.47
CA GLU A 191 -13.57 5.38 13.84
C GLU A 191 -14.88 5.22 14.64
N LYS A 192 -15.78 4.32 14.21
CA LYS A 192 -16.97 3.96 15.01
C LYS A 192 -16.62 3.41 16.39
N LEU A 193 -15.60 2.55 16.49
CA LEU A 193 -15.13 2.06 17.78
C LEU A 193 -14.56 3.19 18.65
N MET A 194 -13.89 4.17 18.06
CA MET A 194 -13.43 5.36 18.77
C MET A 194 -14.62 6.18 19.30
N VAL A 195 -15.62 6.48 18.46
CA VAL A 195 -16.85 7.15 18.91
C VAL A 195 -17.50 6.37 20.07
N LEU A 196 -17.61 5.05 19.96
CA LEU A 196 -18.20 4.20 21.01
C LEU A 196 -17.38 4.17 22.30
N THR A 197 -16.05 4.27 22.22
CA THR A 197 -15.15 4.10 23.38
C THR A 197 -14.90 5.41 24.11
N ILE A 198 -14.75 6.51 23.38
CA ILE A 198 -14.34 7.82 23.94
C ILE A 198 -15.31 8.96 23.66
N GLY A 199 -16.42 8.70 22.95
CA GLY A 199 -17.49 9.66 22.70
C GLY A 199 -16.97 10.94 22.03
N ASP A 200 -17.40 12.09 22.58
CA ASP A 200 -17.07 13.43 22.10
C ASP A 200 -15.57 13.76 22.12
N LYS A 201 -14.73 12.93 22.76
CA LYS A 201 -13.27 13.11 22.71
C LYS A 201 -12.67 12.70 21.36
N TYR A 202 -13.40 11.91 20.57
CA TYR A 202 -13.02 11.64 19.20
C TYR A 202 -13.77 12.59 18.27
N ASP A 203 -13.01 13.44 17.58
CA ASP A 203 -13.54 14.32 16.55
C ASP A 203 -13.26 13.71 15.16
N PRO A 204 -14.26 13.09 14.50
CA PRO A 204 -14.10 12.55 13.15
C PRO A 204 -13.97 13.66 12.09
N ALA A 205 -14.36 14.89 12.41
CA ALA A 205 -14.21 16.05 11.54
C ALA A 205 -12.87 16.78 11.77
N ALA A 206 -12.05 16.33 12.73
CA ALA A 206 -10.75 16.91 12.98
C ALA A 206 -9.88 16.80 11.73
N VAL A 207 -9.59 17.96 11.14
CA VAL A 207 -8.69 18.06 9.99
C VAL A 207 -7.31 17.59 10.44
N GLN A 208 -6.83 16.48 9.87
CA GLN A 208 -5.47 16.05 10.08
C GLN A 208 -4.53 16.93 9.25
N PRO A 209 -3.71 17.77 9.89
CA PRO A 209 -2.86 18.67 9.15
C PRO A 209 -1.79 17.89 8.40
N MET A 210 -1.44 18.35 7.20
CA MET A 210 -0.37 17.75 6.38
C MET A 210 0.96 17.63 7.15
N CYS A 211 1.26 18.63 7.97
CA CYS A 211 2.40 18.68 8.88
C CYS A 211 2.21 19.82 9.88
N GLY A 212 3.14 20.00 10.82
CA GLY A 212 3.10 21.11 11.79
C GLY A 212 3.31 22.52 11.20
N CYS A 213 3.43 22.66 9.87
CA CYS A 213 3.57 23.96 9.20
C CYS A 213 2.23 24.58 8.78
N THR A 214 1.12 23.86 8.93
CA THR A 214 -0.22 24.29 8.54
C THR A 214 -1.25 23.63 9.46
N THR A 215 -2.46 24.16 9.52
CA THR A 215 -3.63 23.48 10.11
C THR A 215 -4.45 22.72 9.07
N LEU A 216 -4.14 22.90 7.78
CA LEU A 216 -4.91 22.34 6.67
C LEU A 216 -4.50 20.91 6.35
N GLY A 217 -5.49 20.10 6.00
CA GLY A 217 -5.30 18.74 5.51
C GLY A 217 -4.93 18.69 4.02
N HIS A 218 -4.48 17.52 3.56
CA HIS A 218 -4.07 17.32 2.17
C HIS A 218 -5.15 17.68 1.14
N ASP A 219 -6.40 17.23 1.37
CA ASP A 219 -7.50 17.45 0.44
C ASP A 219 -7.92 18.91 0.35
N GLU A 220 -7.92 19.60 1.50
CA GLU A 220 -8.23 21.02 1.56
C GLU A 220 -7.19 21.86 0.83
N VAL A 221 -5.90 21.58 1.03
CA VAL A 221 -4.81 22.27 0.32
C VAL A 221 -4.95 22.08 -1.19
N ARG A 222 -5.18 20.85 -1.67
CA ARG A 222 -5.38 20.58 -3.11
C ARG A 222 -6.60 21.30 -3.68
N ARG A 223 -7.71 21.31 -2.93
CA ARG A 223 -8.92 22.04 -3.31
C ARG A 223 -8.66 23.54 -3.42
N LEU A 224 -7.97 24.12 -2.44
CA LEU A 224 -7.67 25.55 -2.39
C LEU A 224 -6.64 25.99 -3.44
N ILE A 225 -5.65 25.14 -3.76
CA ILE A 225 -4.71 25.37 -4.88
C ILE A 225 -5.49 25.64 -6.17
N ARG A 226 -6.45 24.77 -6.50
CA ARG A 226 -7.30 24.95 -7.69
C ARG A 226 -8.25 26.14 -7.56
N ALA A 227 -8.99 26.22 -6.45
CA ALA A 227 -10.02 27.23 -6.25
C ALA A 227 -9.49 28.67 -6.28
N LYS A 228 -8.26 28.87 -5.78
CA LYS A 228 -7.59 30.18 -5.74
C LYS A 228 -6.59 30.40 -6.88
N GLY A 229 -6.44 29.43 -7.80
CA GLY A 229 -5.51 29.55 -8.93
C GLY A 229 -4.04 29.69 -8.52
N LEU A 230 -3.63 29.00 -7.45
CA LEU A 230 -2.30 29.14 -6.86
C LEU A 230 -1.28 28.30 -7.62
N LYS A 231 -0.27 28.95 -8.21
CA LYS A 231 0.66 28.34 -9.17
C LYS A 231 2.10 28.24 -8.70
N THR A 232 2.43 28.62 -7.47
CA THR A 232 3.79 28.50 -6.93
C THR A 232 3.75 28.11 -5.45
N ILE A 233 4.78 27.39 -4.97
CA ILE A 233 4.87 27.02 -3.55
C ILE A 233 4.81 28.26 -2.63
N PRO A 234 5.55 29.37 -2.90
CA PRO A 234 5.44 30.57 -2.09
C PRO A 234 4.03 31.17 -2.07
N ALA A 235 3.33 31.20 -3.21
CA ALA A 235 1.95 31.69 -3.26
C ALA A 235 1.01 30.81 -2.42
N VAL A 236 1.17 29.49 -2.50
CA VAL A 236 0.39 28.56 -1.66
C VAL A 236 0.68 28.78 -0.18
N MET A 237 1.96 28.87 0.20
CA MET A 237 2.33 29.07 1.60
C MET A 237 1.86 30.43 2.13
N GLN A 238 1.95 31.49 1.33
CA GLN A 238 1.51 32.81 1.74
C GLN A 238 -0.02 32.90 1.87
N GLU A 239 -0.74 32.47 0.83
CA GLU A 239 -2.20 32.57 0.76
C GLU A 239 -2.90 31.63 1.75
N LEU A 240 -2.29 30.47 2.04
CA LEU A 240 -2.82 29.48 2.98
C LEU A 240 -2.16 29.55 4.36
N GLU A 241 -1.50 30.68 4.66
CA GLU A 241 -0.97 31.04 5.98
C GLU A 241 -0.06 29.97 6.61
N TRP A 242 0.88 29.44 5.82
CA TRP A 242 1.89 28.52 6.33
C TRP A 242 2.70 29.18 7.45
N THR A 243 2.85 28.48 8.57
CA THR A 243 3.55 29.02 9.75
C THR A 243 5.06 29.10 9.59
N THR A 244 5.60 28.52 8.51
CA THR A 244 7.03 28.53 8.19
C THR A 244 7.23 29.07 6.78
N SER A 245 8.23 29.95 6.61
CA SER A 245 8.51 30.62 5.33
C SER A 245 9.08 29.69 4.25
N CYS A 246 9.67 28.55 4.64
CA CYS A 246 10.32 27.61 3.73
C CYS A 246 9.68 26.21 3.71
N GLY A 247 8.66 25.97 4.54
CA GLY A 247 8.09 24.65 4.76
C GLY A 247 9.06 23.66 5.42
N CYS A 248 8.68 22.38 5.43
CA CYS A 248 9.48 21.29 5.96
C CYS A 248 9.58 20.12 4.96
N ALA A 249 10.32 19.08 5.35
CA ALA A 249 10.52 17.87 4.54
C ALA A 249 9.22 17.08 4.22
N LYS A 250 8.11 17.40 4.89
CA LYS A 250 6.78 16.80 4.61
C LYS A 250 6.01 17.62 3.58
N CYS A 251 5.84 18.92 3.81
CA CYS A 251 4.96 19.74 2.97
C CYS A 251 5.63 20.21 1.68
N ARG A 252 6.94 20.46 1.63
CA ARG A 252 7.59 20.91 0.38
C ARG A 252 7.41 19.90 -0.76
N PRO A 253 7.74 18.61 -0.60
CA PRO A 253 7.52 17.63 -1.66
C PRO A 253 6.05 17.48 -2.02
N ALA A 254 5.15 17.56 -1.03
CA ALA A 254 3.70 17.44 -1.26
C ALA A 254 3.16 18.61 -2.09
N LEU A 255 3.49 19.85 -1.72
CA LEU A 255 3.09 21.06 -2.45
C LEU A 255 3.66 21.05 -3.88
N ASN A 256 4.93 20.68 -4.03
CA ASN A 256 5.56 20.54 -5.34
C ASN A 256 4.78 19.54 -6.22
N TYR A 257 4.46 18.37 -5.67
CA TYR A 257 3.67 17.35 -6.37
C TYR A 257 2.27 17.84 -6.75
N TYR A 258 1.56 18.53 -5.85
CA TYR A 258 0.21 19.04 -6.15
C TYR A 258 0.23 20.07 -7.27
N LEU A 259 1.19 20.98 -7.25
CA LEU A 259 1.32 21.99 -8.30
C LEU A 259 1.70 21.36 -9.66
N VAL A 260 2.57 20.35 -9.68
CA VAL A 260 2.85 19.58 -10.92
C VAL A 260 1.58 18.88 -11.43
N CYS A 261 0.76 18.33 -10.54
CA CYS A 261 -0.47 17.65 -10.95
C CYS A 261 -1.57 18.59 -11.44
N ASP A 262 -1.77 19.72 -10.77
CA ASP A 262 -2.86 20.66 -11.07
C ASP A 262 -2.48 21.68 -12.16
N TRP A 263 -1.19 21.97 -12.35
CA TRP A 263 -0.68 22.96 -13.32
C TRP A 263 0.53 22.44 -14.14
N PRO A 264 0.43 21.29 -14.82
CA PRO A 264 1.59 20.65 -15.48
C PRO A 264 2.28 21.51 -16.55
N ASP A 265 1.52 22.39 -17.23
CA ASP A 265 2.04 23.25 -18.30
C ASP A 265 2.58 24.60 -17.80
N GLU A 266 2.28 24.97 -16.55
CA GLU A 266 2.57 26.31 -16.01
C GLU A 266 3.52 26.29 -14.80
N TYR A 267 3.45 25.23 -13.99
CA TYR A 267 4.30 25.09 -12.82
C TYR A 267 5.62 24.43 -13.20
N ALA A 268 6.72 25.18 -13.03
CA ALA A 268 8.06 24.61 -13.09
C ALA A 268 8.34 23.81 -11.80
N ASP A 269 8.60 22.52 -11.95
CA ASP A 269 8.98 21.64 -10.86
C ASP A 269 10.13 22.23 -10.02
N ASP A 270 9.91 22.36 -8.71
CA ASP A 270 10.90 22.89 -7.77
C ASP A 270 11.86 21.78 -7.35
N TYR A 271 13.02 21.75 -7.99
CA TYR A 271 14.08 20.79 -7.73
C TYR A 271 14.48 20.73 -6.24
N GLN A 272 14.43 21.84 -5.50
CA GLN A 272 14.80 21.85 -4.08
C GLN A 272 13.77 21.12 -3.20
N SER A 273 12.53 21.03 -3.67
CA SER A 273 11.43 20.36 -2.99
C SER A 273 11.40 18.85 -3.22
N ARG A 274 12.20 18.33 -4.17
CA ARG A 274 12.40 16.88 -4.31
C ARG A 274 13.20 16.30 -3.15
N PHE A 275 13.06 15.00 -2.91
CA PHE A 275 13.88 14.30 -1.93
C PHE A 275 15.36 14.39 -2.30
N ILE A 276 16.24 14.42 -1.30
CA ILE A 276 17.69 14.56 -1.52
C ILE A 276 18.23 13.57 -2.55
N ASN A 277 17.73 12.33 -2.54
CA ASN A 277 18.17 11.29 -3.46
C ASN A 277 17.89 11.61 -4.94
N GLU A 278 16.80 12.34 -5.20
CA GLU A 278 16.44 12.77 -6.55
C GLU A 278 17.22 14.03 -6.97
N ARG A 279 17.64 14.83 -5.98
CA ARG A 279 18.37 16.09 -6.18
C ARG A 279 19.86 15.92 -6.47
N VAL A 280 20.45 14.83 -6.02
CA VAL A 280 21.88 14.56 -6.24
C VAL A 280 22.09 13.27 -7.02
N HIS A 281 21.00 12.69 -7.51
CA HIS A 281 20.97 11.44 -8.26
C HIS A 281 21.64 10.25 -7.56
N ALA A 282 21.88 10.35 -6.26
CA ALA A 282 22.61 9.41 -5.42
C ALA A 282 21.85 9.17 -4.12
N ASN A 283 22.02 8.02 -3.47
CA ASN A 283 21.24 7.67 -2.27
C ASN A 283 22.01 7.95 -0.99
N ILE A 284 21.44 8.73 -0.08
CA ILE A 284 22.04 8.98 1.24
C ILE A 284 22.05 7.69 2.09
N GLN A 285 23.19 7.42 2.72
CA GLN A 285 23.45 6.26 3.57
C GLN A 285 23.35 6.65 5.06
N LYS A 286 23.32 5.64 5.93
CA LYS A 286 23.18 5.81 7.39
C LYS A 286 24.26 6.69 8.04
N ASP A 287 25.45 6.74 7.44
CA ASP A 287 26.61 7.50 7.89
C ASP A 287 26.72 8.88 7.23
N GLY A 288 25.72 9.27 6.43
CA GLY A 288 25.69 10.55 5.71
C GLY A 288 26.46 10.55 4.38
N THR A 289 27.16 9.47 4.04
CA THR A 289 27.75 9.28 2.71
C THR A 289 26.66 8.94 1.68
N TYR A 290 27.04 8.81 0.41
CA TYR A 290 26.13 8.54 -0.69
C TYR A 290 26.53 7.27 -1.42
N SER A 291 25.54 6.67 -2.08
CA SER A 291 25.77 5.66 -3.09
C SER A 291 25.33 6.09 -4.48
N VAL A 292 26.16 5.78 -5.47
CA VAL A 292 25.96 6.12 -6.88
C VAL A 292 25.78 4.84 -7.68
N VAL A 293 24.66 4.76 -8.39
CA VAL A 293 24.32 3.65 -9.27
C VAL A 293 24.13 4.21 -10.67
N PRO A 294 25.09 4.04 -11.60
CA PRO A 294 24.88 4.37 -12.99
C PRO A 294 23.80 3.47 -13.61
N ARG A 295 23.13 3.97 -14.64
CA ARG A 295 22.13 3.22 -15.39
C ARG A 295 22.80 2.12 -16.20
N MET A 296 22.33 0.89 -16.02
CA MET A 296 22.66 -0.27 -16.86
C MET A 296 21.33 -0.86 -17.34
N TRP A 297 21.09 -0.84 -18.65
CA TRP A 297 19.85 -1.32 -19.25
C TRP A 297 19.89 -2.84 -19.38
N GLY A 298 18.95 -3.57 -18.79
CA GLY A 298 18.97 -5.04 -18.77
C GLY A 298 20.18 -5.65 -18.04
N GLY A 299 20.96 -4.83 -17.32
CA GLY A 299 22.25 -5.23 -16.77
C GLY A 299 23.37 -5.43 -17.81
N VAL A 300 23.17 -4.96 -19.04
CA VAL A 300 24.17 -5.01 -20.10
C VAL A 300 25.22 -3.92 -19.88
N THR A 301 26.48 -4.27 -20.13
CA THR A 301 27.62 -3.35 -20.08
C THR A 301 28.75 -3.84 -20.98
N ASN A 302 29.82 -3.04 -21.11
CA ASN A 302 31.00 -3.37 -21.90
C ASN A 302 32.30 -3.06 -21.13
N ALA A 303 33.44 -3.46 -21.70
CA ALA A 303 34.74 -3.29 -21.04
C ALA A 303 35.13 -1.81 -20.81
N ALA A 304 34.70 -0.89 -21.68
CA ALA A 304 35.01 0.53 -21.52
C ALA A 304 34.21 1.16 -20.37
N GLU A 305 32.93 0.84 -20.28
CA GLU A 305 32.05 1.21 -19.18
C GLU A 305 32.53 0.66 -17.83
N LEU A 306 32.93 -0.62 -17.79
CA LEU A 306 33.49 -1.24 -16.59
C LEU A 306 34.81 -0.60 -16.15
N ARG A 307 35.67 -0.23 -17.11
CA ARG A 307 36.90 0.54 -16.81
C ARG A 307 36.58 1.91 -16.26
N ALA A 308 35.63 2.64 -16.86
CA ALA A 308 35.22 3.95 -16.36
C ALA A 308 34.69 3.88 -14.91
N ILE A 309 33.91 2.85 -14.58
CA ILE A 309 33.47 2.60 -13.19
C ILE A 309 34.68 2.35 -12.29
N ALA A 310 35.62 1.49 -12.71
CA ALA A 310 36.82 1.19 -11.93
C ALA A 310 37.70 2.43 -11.71
N ASP A 311 37.91 3.24 -12.76
CA ASP A 311 38.70 4.48 -12.70
C ASP A 311 38.07 5.49 -11.72
N VAL A 312 36.74 5.60 -11.71
CA VAL A 312 36.00 6.42 -10.73
C VAL A 312 36.17 5.88 -9.32
N VAL A 313 36.06 4.57 -9.13
CA VAL A 313 36.25 3.93 -7.82
C VAL A 313 37.64 4.21 -7.26
N ASP A 314 38.68 4.06 -8.08
CA ASP A 314 40.06 4.31 -7.66
C ASP A 314 40.29 5.81 -7.40
N LYS A 315 39.83 6.69 -8.30
CA LYS A 315 40.03 8.16 -8.21
C LYS A 315 39.43 8.77 -6.95
N PHE A 316 38.25 8.30 -6.54
CA PHE A 316 37.54 8.82 -5.36
C PHE A 316 37.69 7.91 -4.13
N GLU A 317 38.58 6.92 -4.18
CA GLU A 317 38.84 5.97 -3.11
C GLU A 317 37.54 5.34 -2.55
N ILE A 318 36.63 4.95 -3.45
CA ILE A 318 35.29 4.48 -3.09
C ILE A 318 35.42 3.11 -2.39
N PRO A 319 35.02 2.99 -1.10
CA PRO A 319 35.38 1.85 -0.27
C PRO A 319 34.64 0.56 -0.62
N MET A 320 33.49 0.64 -1.29
CA MET A 320 32.69 -0.53 -1.62
C MET A 320 32.03 -0.40 -2.99
N VAL A 321 32.19 -1.46 -3.79
CA VAL A 321 31.48 -1.66 -5.05
C VAL A 321 30.64 -2.94 -4.94
N LYS A 322 29.35 -2.84 -5.20
CA LYS A 322 28.39 -3.94 -5.02
C LYS A 322 27.56 -4.18 -6.27
N VAL A 323 27.55 -5.41 -6.76
CA VAL A 323 26.53 -5.85 -7.73
C VAL A 323 25.20 -6.01 -6.99
N THR A 324 24.19 -5.27 -7.45
CA THR A 324 22.85 -5.26 -6.88
C THR A 324 22.00 -6.38 -7.46
N GLY A 325 20.96 -6.79 -6.74
CA GLY A 325 19.94 -7.70 -7.30
C GLY A 325 19.21 -7.12 -8.53
N GLY A 326 19.39 -5.83 -8.82
CA GLY A 326 18.95 -5.11 -10.02
C GLY A 326 19.79 -5.33 -11.28
N GLN A 327 20.80 -6.21 -11.25
CA GLN A 327 21.82 -6.35 -12.30
C GLN A 327 22.52 -5.00 -12.59
N ARG A 328 22.90 -4.27 -11.53
CA ARG A 328 23.60 -2.98 -11.62
C ARG A 328 24.78 -2.95 -10.67
N ILE A 329 25.72 -2.05 -10.91
CA ILE A 329 26.84 -1.78 -10.01
C ILE A 329 26.52 -0.57 -9.14
N ASP A 330 26.66 -0.72 -7.82
CA ASP A 330 26.45 0.31 -6.80
C ASP A 330 27.78 0.66 -6.13
N MET A 331 28.12 1.94 -6.11
CA MET A 331 29.34 2.48 -5.54
C MET A 331 28.98 3.20 -4.24
N LEU A 332 29.42 2.70 -3.09
CA LEU A 332 29.00 3.17 -1.76
C LEU A 332 30.15 3.82 -1.00
N GLY A 333 29.82 4.86 -0.22
CA GLY A 333 30.77 5.59 0.63
C GLY A 333 31.27 6.90 0.04
N ILE A 334 30.59 7.44 -0.97
CA ILE A 334 30.98 8.67 -1.66
C ILE A 334 30.57 9.88 -0.81
N ARG A 335 31.48 10.84 -0.60
CA ARG A 335 31.15 12.08 0.11
C ARG A 335 30.27 12.99 -0.75
N LYS A 336 29.46 13.83 -0.11
CA LYS A 336 28.48 14.67 -0.82
C LYS A 336 29.13 15.61 -1.83
N GLU A 337 30.24 16.20 -1.44
CA GLU A 337 31.05 17.15 -2.21
C GLU A 337 31.68 16.52 -3.46
N ASP A 338 31.91 15.21 -3.45
CA ASP A 338 32.52 14.48 -4.57
C ASP A 338 31.49 14.08 -5.64
N LEU A 339 30.19 14.09 -5.30
CA LEU A 339 29.12 13.65 -6.20
C LEU A 339 29.12 14.34 -7.57
N PRO A 340 29.30 15.67 -7.70
CA PRO A 340 29.33 16.31 -9.02
C PRO A 340 30.49 15.80 -9.88
N ALA A 341 31.66 15.56 -9.28
CA ALA A 341 32.85 15.08 -10.01
C ALA A 341 32.69 13.59 -10.39
N VAL A 342 32.16 12.77 -9.49
CA VAL A 342 31.81 11.37 -9.78
C VAL A 342 30.84 11.28 -10.96
N TRP A 343 29.77 12.08 -10.95
CA TRP A 343 28.81 12.10 -12.06
C TRP A 343 29.39 12.66 -13.35
N ALA A 344 30.30 13.63 -13.28
CA ALA A 344 30.98 14.15 -14.46
C ALA A 344 31.84 13.07 -15.13
N ASP A 345 32.63 12.32 -14.36
CA ASP A 345 33.49 11.25 -14.87
C ASP A 345 32.66 10.08 -15.45
N LEU A 346 31.62 9.63 -14.72
CA LEU A 346 30.70 8.62 -15.22
C LEU A 346 29.97 9.09 -16.49
N GLY A 347 29.58 10.36 -16.54
CA GLY A 347 28.92 10.97 -17.69
C GLY A 347 29.79 11.03 -18.95
N GLN A 348 31.11 11.21 -18.80
CA GLN A 348 32.06 11.13 -19.93
C GLN A 348 32.08 9.73 -20.57
N ALA A 349 31.82 8.69 -19.78
CA ALA A 349 31.66 7.33 -20.27
C ALA A 349 30.24 7.00 -20.78
N GLY A 350 29.35 8.00 -20.81
CA GLY A 350 27.97 7.86 -21.29
C GLY A 350 26.97 7.38 -20.25
N PHE A 351 27.37 7.24 -18.97
CA PHE A 351 26.43 6.87 -17.93
C PHE A 351 25.49 8.01 -17.55
N VAL A 352 24.23 7.65 -17.28
CA VAL A 352 23.23 8.50 -16.64
C VAL A 352 22.82 7.90 -15.30
N SER A 353 22.06 8.65 -14.49
CA SER A 353 21.60 8.13 -13.20
C SER A 353 20.71 6.88 -13.34
N GLY A 354 21.05 5.85 -12.57
CA GLY A 354 20.25 4.65 -12.37
C GLY A 354 19.01 4.87 -11.52
N HIS A 355 18.80 6.09 -10.98
CA HIS A 355 17.64 6.44 -10.14
C HIS A 355 17.35 5.40 -9.05
N ALA A 356 18.39 4.89 -8.39
CA ALA A 356 18.31 3.69 -7.53
C ALA A 356 17.24 3.75 -6.44
N TYR A 357 16.88 4.96 -5.98
CA TYR A 357 15.88 5.20 -4.94
C TYR A 357 14.91 6.34 -5.28
N ALA A 358 14.76 6.69 -6.56
CA ALA A 358 13.72 7.64 -6.98
C ALA A 358 12.34 6.95 -7.01
N LYS A 359 11.26 7.75 -6.89
CA LYS A 359 9.90 7.29 -7.17
C LYS A 359 9.63 7.18 -8.68
N GLY A 360 10.28 6.20 -9.33
CA GLY A 360 10.16 5.97 -10.77
C GLY A 360 10.69 4.59 -11.20
N LEU A 361 10.89 4.38 -12.51
CA LEU A 361 11.44 3.13 -13.03
C LEU A 361 12.94 2.99 -12.65
N ARG A 362 13.22 2.08 -11.71
CA ARG A 362 14.55 1.94 -11.11
C ARG A 362 15.46 0.95 -11.84
N THR A 363 14.95 -0.24 -12.14
CA THR A 363 15.70 -1.30 -12.82
C THR A 363 14.73 -2.09 -13.69
N VAL A 364 15.16 -2.39 -14.90
CA VAL A 364 14.56 -3.39 -15.78
C VAL A 364 15.59 -4.51 -15.84
N LYS A 365 15.23 -5.65 -15.27
CA LYS A 365 16.07 -6.84 -15.27
C LYS A 365 15.70 -7.69 -16.47
N THR A 366 16.68 -8.15 -17.21
CA THR A 366 16.49 -9.08 -18.32
C THR A 366 17.44 -10.25 -18.18
N CYS A 367 17.08 -11.39 -18.75
CA CYS A 367 18.06 -12.43 -19.00
C CYS A 367 18.78 -12.12 -20.33
N VAL A 368 19.70 -12.99 -20.74
CA VAL A 368 20.42 -12.84 -22.01
C VAL A 368 19.58 -13.22 -23.25
N GLY A 369 18.30 -13.52 -23.06
CA GLY A 369 17.33 -13.73 -24.16
C GLY A 369 17.62 -14.93 -25.05
N SER A 370 16.88 -15.01 -26.16
CA SER A 370 17.09 -16.00 -27.24
C SER A 370 18.44 -15.86 -27.95
N ASP A 371 19.08 -14.71 -27.84
CA ASP A 371 20.36 -14.42 -28.50
C ASP A 371 21.51 -15.25 -27.93
N TRP A 372 21.45 -15.58 -26.64
CA TRP A 372 22.53 -16.32 -25.95
C TRP A 372 22.04 -17.53 -25.15
N CYS A 373 20.84 -17.47 -24.56
CA CYS A 373 20.35 -18.57 -23.74
C CYS A 373 19.77 -19.67 -24.62
N ARG A 374 20.26 -20.91 -24.45
CA ARG A 374 19.70 -22.10 -25.10
C ARG A 374 18.19 -22.26 -24.90
N PHE A 375 17.64 -21.75 -23.80
CA PHE A 375 16.22 -21.82 -23.45
C PHE A 375 15.52 -20.45 -23.55
N GLY A 376 16.16 -19.45 -24.14
CA GLY A 376 15.57 -18.14 -24.35
C GLY A 376 14.38 -18.23 -25.29
N THR A 377 13.23 -17.73 -24.88
CA THR A 377 11.97 -17.81 -25.65
C THR A 377 11.69 -16.54 -26.45
N GLN A 378 12.24 -15.39 -26.04
CA GLN A 378 12.03 -14.08 -26.65
C GLN A 378 13.30 -13.25 -26.59
N ASP A 379 13.34 -12.19 -27.40
CA ASP A 379 14.34 -11.14 -27.33
C ASP A 379 14.17 -10.33 -26.04
N SER A 380 15.29 -10.08 -25.35
CA SER A 380 15.33 -9.37 -24.08
C SER A 380 16.54 -8.44 -23.94
N THR A 381 17.19 -8.10 -25.06
CA THR A 381 18.41 -7.27 -25.10
C THR A 381 18.20 -5.92 -25.76
#